data_AF-A0A9J6BSW8-F1
#
_entry.id   AF-A0A9J6BSW8-F1
#
_cell.length_a   1.000
_cell.length_b   1.000
_cell.length_c   1.000
_cell.angle_alpha   90.00
_cell.angle_beta   90.00
_cell.angle_gamma   90.00
#
_symmetry.space_group_name_H-M   'P 1'
#
loop_
_entity.id
_entity.type
_entity.pdbx_description
1 polymer ?
#
loop_
_entity_poly.entity_id
_entity_poly.type
_entity_poly.pdbx_seq_one_letter_code
_entity_poly.pdbx_strand_id
1 'polypeptide(L)'
;MRAILEEFKKNWLTNILGIIFFVFGFGVLNVNEARYFKHTSVLNEASKEIISINEHNEAAIYKTPNYEGKMIHLIGELKIREGLGDSQYNILVQSVKLRKIVEIYQWHEDYIDNSFSTTDDDSKRNYIYYKDWSEKIIDSRSFHSMMHQNPSKKPIESKTNIAEKAYIGNFEIGEEAKEKFNTWIDVTSDTKPDDIFIKMHSGAYYHSEDIFNPQIGDVRIKFQFAGLEGEIWTICGQFEKGIIVPYVRKNKKILLLSKGRLSIDDIFHQEHFSTSKEVWFTRLFGFFLIMFSIISTENINRVAFSRTPFSFLILDNNKKLRSILKIAALFTITICIFRQSLHYLHILN
;
A
#
# COMPACT_ATOMS: atom_id res chain seq x y z
N MET A 1 28.11 -24.26 28.79
CA MET A 1 27.23 -25.10 27.94
C MET A 1 26.15 -25.83 28.74
N ARG A 2 26.47 -26.66 29.75
CA ARG A 2 25.46 -27.39 30.55
C ARG A 2 24.37 -26.49 31.17
N ALA A 3 24.76 -25.38 31.82
CA ALA A 3 23.82 -24.42 32.41
C ALA A 3 22.87 -23.74 31.40
N ILE A 4 23.30 -23.54 30.14
CA ILE A 4 22.45 -22.97 29.09
C ILE A 4 21.43 -24.01 28.63
N LEU A 5 21.84 -25.28 28.49
CA LEU A 5 20.97 -26.38 28.09
C LEU A 5 19.87 -26.65 29.12
N GLU A 6 20.21 -26.57 30.41
CA GLU A 6 19.26 -26.72 31.51
C GLU A 6 18.21 -25.60 31.51
N GLU A 7 18.64 -24.34 31.38
CA GLU A 7 17.73 -23.20 31.31
C GLU A 7 16.89 -23.20 30.02
N PHE A 8 17.46 -23.69 28.92
CA PHE A 8 16.74 -23.89 27.67
C PHE A 8 15.60 -24.90 27.85
N LYS A 9 15.87 -26.06 28.44
CA LYS A 9 14.85 -27.10 28.70
C LYS A 9 13.74 -26.60 29.61
N LYS A 10 14.10 -25.82 30.64
CA LYS A 10 13.14 -25.26 31.60
C LYS A 10 12.12 -24.33 30.95
N ASN A 11 12.56 -23.51 30.00
CA ASN A 11 11.74 -22.47 29.34
C ASN A 11 11.68 -22.67 27.82
N TRP A 12 11.59 -23.91 27.35
CA TRP A 12 11.84 -24.27 25.94
C TRP A 12 10.92 -23.50 24.97
N LEU A 13 9.64 -23.34 25.30
CA LEU A 13 8.65 -22.67 24.44
C LEU A 13 8.99 -21.19 24.24
N THR A 14 9.23 -20.45 25.32
CA THR A 14 9.56 -19.01 25.24
C THR A 14 10.88 -18.79 24.53
N ASN A 15 11.86 -19.67 24.74
CA ASN A 15 13.14 -19.59 24.07
C ASN A 15 13.02 -19.82 22.56
N ILE A 16 12.23 -20.80 22.11
CA ILE A 16 11.98 -21.02 20.68
C ILE A 16 11.28 -19.82 20.06
N LEU A 17 10.22 -19.30 20.68
CA LEU A 17 9.52 -18.10 20.20
C LEU A 17 10.46 -16.90 20.10
N GLY A 18 11.32 -16.72 21.11
CA GLY A 18 12.32 -15.64 21.10
C GLY A 18 13.34 -15.77 19.97
N ILE A 19 13.81 -16.98 19.67
CA ILE A 19 14.70 -17.24 18.53
C ILE A 19 13.99 -16.96 17.20
N ILE A 20 12.72 -17.37 17.06
CA ILE A 20 11.91 -17.10 15.87
C ILE A 20 11.77 -15.58 15.66
N PHE A 21 11.41 -14.84 16.70
CA PHE A 21 11.32 -13.37 16.62
C PHE A 21 12.66 -12.72 16.27
N PHE A 22 13.77 -13.26 16.76
CA PHE A 22 15.10 -12.77 16.40
C PHE A 22 15.38 -12.95 14.91
N VAL A 23 15.25 -14.17 14.41
CA VAL A 23 15.55 -14.51 13.01
C VAL A 23 14.63 -13.73 12.07
N PHE A 24 13.34 -13.67 12.39
CA PHE A 24 12.38 -12.92 11.59
C PHE A 24 12.64 -11.42 11.63
N GLY A 25 12.84 -10.83 12.82
CA GLY A 25 13.16 -9.41 12.98
C GLY A 25 14.46 -9.03 12.26
N PHE A 26 15.50 -9.85 12.38
CA PHE A 26 16.75 -9.68 11.65
C PHE A 26 16.54 -9.73 10.14
N GLY A 27 15.79 -10.72 9.63
CA GLY A 27 15.49 -10.85 8.20
C GLY A 27 14.72 -9.64 7.66
N VAL A 28 13.65 -9.24 8.35
CA VAL A 28 12.83 -8.07 7.99
C VAL A 28 13.69 -6.80 7.92
N LEU A 29 14.50 -6.52 8.95
CA LEU A 29 15.37 -5.34 8.97
C LEU A 29 16.40 -5.37 7.84
N ASN A 30 17.07 -6.50 7.62
CA ASN A 30 18.09 -6.63 6.57
C ASN A 30 17.52 -6.46 5.16
N VAL A 31 16.39 -7.11 4.87
CA VAL A 31 15.72 -6.98 3.57
C VAL A 31 15.21 -5.55 3.39
N ASN A 32 14.71 -4.92 4.45
CA ASN A 32 14.27 -3.53 4.40
C ASN A 32 15.40 -2.56 4.07
N GLU A 33 16.54 -2.65 4.76
CA GLU A 33 17.72 -1.82 4.48
C GLU A 33 18.25 -2.05 3.06
N ALA A 34 18.29 -3.30 2.61
CA ALA A 34 18.73 -3.63 1.25
C ALA A 34 17.83 -2.97 0.19
N ARG A 35 16.49 -3.03 0.38
CA ARG A 35 15.53 -2.38 -0.53
C ARG A 35 15.68 -0.86 -0.51
N TYR A 36 15.82 -0.26 0.68
CA TYR A 36 15.98 1.19 0.84
C TYR A 36 17.24 1.70 0.13
N PHE A 37 18.37 1.03 0.36
CA PHE A 37 19.64 1.41 -0.27
C PHE A 37 19.59 1.28 -1.80
N LYS A 38 19.08 0.15 -2.32
CA LYS A 38 18.95 -0.04 -3.77
C LYS A 38 18.08 1.04 -4.40
N HIS A 39 16.94 1.37 -3.78
CA HIS A 39 16.05 2.41 -4.29
C HIS A 39 16.69 3.79 -4.25
N THR A 40 17.29 4.19 -3.13
CA THR A 40 17.94 5.50 -2.98
C THR A 40 19.17 5.67 -3.86
N SER A 41 19.98 4.62 -4.04
CA SER A 41 21.12 4.63 -4.96
C SER A 41 20.67 4.87 -6.40
N VAL A 42 19.62 4.18 -6.85
CA VAL A 42 19.10 4.35 -8.21
C VAL A 42 18.43 5.72 -8.37
N LEU A 43 17.69 6.22 -7.37
CA LEU A 43 17.14 7.57 -7.39
C LEU A 43 18.24 8.65 -7.51
N ASN A 44 19.31 8.54 -6.72
CA ASN A 44 20.43 9.50 -6.75
C ASN A 44 21.23 9.47 -8.05
N GLU A 45 21.25 8.32 -8.73
CA GLU A 45 21.85 8.17 -10.05
C GLU A 45 20.95 8.77 -11.12
N ALA A 46 19.65 8.49 -11.02
CA ALA A 46 18.63 8.99 -11.94
C ALA A 46 18.48 10.51 -11.87
N SER A 47 18.55 11.11 -10.67
CA SER A 47 18.46 12.58 -10.49
C SER A 47 19.63 13.34 -11.13
N LYS A 48 20.78 12.71 -11.34
CA LYS A 48 21.94 13.32 -12.01
C LYS A 48 21.84 13.30 -13.54
N GLU A 49 21.10 12.33 -14.08
CA GLU A 49 20.97 12.11 -15.52
C GLU A 49 19.63 12.62 -16.08
N ILE A 50 18.74 13.12 -15.22
CA ILE A 50 17.38 13.52 -15.62
C ILE A 50 17.36 14.78 -16.48
N ILE A 51 16.53 14.77 -17.52
CA ILE A 51 16.33 15.90 -18.42
C ILE A 51 14.94 16.47 -18.19
N SER A 52 14.85 17.74 -17.80
CA SER A 52 13.58 18.45 -17.71
C SER A 52 13.10 18.90 -19.09
N ILE A 53 11.85 18.61 -19.40
CA ILE A 53 11.16 19.02 -20.62
C ILE A 53 9.99 19.92 -20.22
N ASN A 54 9.97 21.14 -20.75
CA ASN A 54 8.82 22.03 -20.60
C ASN A 54 7.83 21.77 -21.74
N GLU A 55 6.57 21.54 -21.39
CA GLU A 55 5.44 21.29 -22.31
C GLU A 55 5.27 22.35 -23.41
N HIS A 56 5.60 23.62 -23.11
CA HIS A 56 5.46 24.74 -24.04
C HIS A 56 6.59 24.85 -25.08
N ASN A 57 7.59 23.97 -25.00
CA ASN A 57 8.69 23.98 -25.94
C ASN A 57 8.35 23.03 -27.10
N GLU A 58 7.65 23.52 -28.12
CA GLU A 58 7.33 22.75 -29.35
C GLU A 58 8.59 22.11 -29.97
N ALA A 59 9.76 22.75 -29.79
CA ALA A 59 11.07 22.25 -30.16
C ALA A 59 11.49 20.94 -29.47
N ALA A 60 10.87 20.57 -28.34
CA ALA A 60 11.13 19.31 -27.63
C ALA A 60 10.60 18.10 -28.41
N ILE A 61 9.50 18.25 -29.15
CA ILE A 61 8.92 17.18 -29.98
C ILE A 61 9.87 16.83 -31.14
N TYR A 62 10.56 17.82 -31.72
CA TYR A 62 11.55 17.58 -32.78
C TYR A 62 12.85 16.96 -32.25
N LYS A 63 13.08 16.99 -30.93
CA LYS A 63 14.23 16.39 -30.25
C LYS A 63 13.93 15.01 -29.66
N THR A 64 12.75 14.45 -29.91
CA THR A 64 12.34 13.11 -29.45
C THR A 64 13.41 12.01 -29.62
N PRO A 65 14.16 11.94 -30.74
CA PRO A 65 15.25 10.96 -30.89
C PRO A 65 16.40 11.13 -29.87
N ASN A 66 16.61 12.33 -29.31
CA ASN A 66 17.68 12.62 -28.35
C ASN A 66 17.32 12.26 -26.89
N TYR A 67 16.07 11.93 -26.61
CA TYR A 67 15.58 11.56 -25.28
C TYR A 67 15.44 10.05 -25.09
N GLU A 68 15.56 9.26 -26.18
CA GLU A 68 15.42 7.80 -26.13
C GLU A 68 16.36 7.18 -25.09
N GLY A 69 15.79 6.36 -24.21
CA GLY A 69 16.49 5.66 -23.14
C GLY A 69 16.87 6.53 -21.94
N LYS A 70 16.62 7.84 -21.97
CA LYS A 70 16.95 8.76 -20.87
C LYS A 70 15.77 8.93 -19.92
N MET A 71 16.08 9.25 -18.66
CA MET A 71 15.06 9.69 -17.72
C MET A 71 14.67 11.13 -18.04
N ILE A 72 13.38 11.37 -18.20
CA ILE A 72 12.81 12.68 -18.45
C ILE A 72 11.93 13.11 -17.27
N HIS A 73 11.96 14.39 -16.97
CA HIS A 73 11.02 15.07 -16.09
C HIS A 73 10.10 15.93 -16.94
N LEU A 74 8.80 15.70 -16.84
CA LEU A 74 7.80 16.38 -17.64
C LEU A 74 6.69 16.91 -16.73
N ILE A 75 6.32 18.16 -16.94
CA ILE A 75 5.16 18.78 -16.34
C ILE A 75 4.21 19.11 -17.48
N GLY A 76 2.95 18.71 -17.37
CA GLY A 76 1.95 19.13 -18.35
C GLY A 76 0.52 18.77 -17.99
N GLU A 77 -0.40 19.22 -18.84
CA GLU A 77 -1.82 18.89 -18.72
C GLU A 77 -2.05 17.45 -19.17
N LEU A 78 -2.87 16.74 -18.41
CA LEU A 78 -3.33 15.41 -18.77
C LEU A 78 -4.31 15.51 -19.94
N LYS A 79 -4.05 14.81 -21.03
CA LYS A 79 -4.95 14.73 -22.19
C LYS A 79 -5.37 13.29 -22.42
N ILE A 80 -6.66 13.08 -22.64
CA ILE A 80 -7.24 11.76 -22.83
C ILE A 80 -7.78 11.68 -24.24
N ARG A 81 -7.32 10.68 -25.02
CA ARG A 81 -7.74 10.57 -26.42
C ARG A 81 -9.20 10.15 -26.54
N GLU A 82 -9.58 9.14 -25.77
CA GLU A 82 -10.91 8.54 -25.79
C GLU A 82 -11.42 8.44 -24.35
N GLY A 83 -12.57 9.05 -24.10
CA GLY A 83 -13.19 9.05 -22.78
C GLY A 83 -13.65 7.66 -22.38
N LEU A 84 -13.62 7.40 -21.08
CA LEU A 84 -14.12 6.16 -20.49
C LEU A 84 -15.60 6.34 -20.16
N GLY A 85 -16.42 5.35 -20.53
CA GLY A 85 -17.85 5.42 -20.29
C GLY A 85 -18.52 4.08 -20.00
N ASP A 86 -19.76 4.18 -19.53
CA ASP A 86 -20.70 3.07 -19.36
C ASP A 86 -22.06 3.51 -19.92
N SER A 87 -22.41 3.00 -21.11
CA SER A 87 -23.61 3.41 -21.84
C SER A 87 -24.90 3.04 -21.13
N GLN A 88 -24.91 1.98 -20.30
CA GLN A 88 -26.09 1.59 -19.54
C GLN A 88 -26.50 2.67 -18.53
N TYR A 89 -25.54 3.45 -18.04
CA TYR A 89 -25.76 4.52 -17.05
C TYR A 89 -25.55 5.92 -17.63
N ASN A 90 -25.36 6.00 -18.95
CA ASN A 90 -25.06 7.23 -19.68
C ASN A 90 -23.86 8.01 -19.08
N ILE A 91 -22.83 7.28 -18.65
CA ILE A 91 -21.60 7.84 -18.10
C ILE A 91 -20.56 7.98 -19.22
N LEU A 92 -19.96 9.15 -19.32
CA LEU A 92 -18.78 9.41 -20.15
C LEU A 92 -17.89 10.43 -19.44
N VAL A 93 -16.64 10.04 -19.14
CA VAL A 93 -15.67 10.88 -18.43
C VAL A 93 -14.33 10.84 -19.16
N GLN A 94 -13.75 12.00 -19.41
CA GLN A 94 -12.39 12.13 -19.93
C GLN A 94 -11.39 11.96 -18.77
N SER A 95 -11.06 10.71 -18.45
CA SER A 95 -10.14 10.38 -17.36
C SER A 95 -9.23 9.19 -17.68
N VAL A 96 -8.12 9.06 -16.94
CA VAL A 96 -7.20 7.91 -17.07
C VAL A 96 -7.84 6.62 -16.61
N LYS A 97 -8.63 6.67 -15.53
CA LYS A 97 -9.34 5.52 -14.97
C LYS A 97 -10.79 5.88 -14.66
N LEU A 98 -11.66 4.91 -14.85
CA LEU A 98 -13.07 4.94 -14.46
C LEU A 98 -13.40 3.62 -13.77
N ARG A 99 -13.93 3.68 -12.55
CA ARG A 99 -14.41 2.52 -11.82
C ARG A 99 -15.91 2.59 -11.56
N LYS A 100 -16.59 1.50 -11.84
CA LYS A 100 -17.96 1.19 -11.48
C LYS A 100 -17.94 0.38 -10.20
N ILE A 101 -18.44 0.98 -9.12
CA ILE A 101 -18.60 0.36 -7.81
C ILE A 101 -20.04 -0.08 -7.71
N VAL A 102 -20.25 -1.39 -7.59
CA VAL A 102 -21.57 -1.95 -7.39
C VAL A 102 -21.66 -2.41 -5.94
N GLU A 103 -22.72 -2.03 -5.25
CA GLU A 103 -23.00 -2.40 -3.87
C GLU A 103 -24.35 -3.09 -3.81
N ILE A 104 -24.48 -4.09 -2.95
CA ILE A 104 -25.74 -4.79 -2.71
C ILE A 104 -26.20 -4.50 -1.28
N TYR A 105 -27.48 -4.23 -1.12
CA TYR A 105 -28.07 -4.08 0.20
C TYR A 105 -28.31 -5.47 0.80
N GLN A 106 -27.68 -5.76 1.93
CA GLN A 106 -27.68 -7.10 2.52
C GLN A 106 -27.47 -7.04 4.03
N TRP A 107 -27.62 -8.17 4.72
CA TRP A 107 -27.33 -8.31 6.14
C TRP A 107 -25.82 -8.34 6.42
N HIS A 108 -25.47 -7.69 7.52
CA HIS A 108 -24.18 -7.76 8.19
C HIS A 108 -24.37 -8.40 9.56
N GLU A 109 -23.41 -9.22 9.97
CA GLU A 109 -23.31 -9.78 11.31
C GLU A 109 -22.03 -9.26 11.96
N ASP A 110 -22.20 -8.54 13.06
CA ASP A 110 -21.11 -8.15 13.94
C ASP A 110 -21.31 -8.79 15.31
N TYR A 111 -20.30 -8.75 16.17
CA TYR A 111 -20.40 -9.25 17.54
C TYR A 111 -19.69 -8.33 18.52
N ILE A 112 -20.23 -8.26 19.75
CA ILE A 112 -19.55 -7.61 20.87
C ILE A 112 -18.85 -8.68 21.69
N ASP A 113 -17.53 -8.55 21.81
CA ASP A 113 -16.73 -9.39 22.68
C ASP A 113 -16.84 -8.90 24.13
N ASN A 114 -17.43 -9.71 25.00
CA ASN A 114 -17.44 -9.46 26.44
C ASN A 114 -16.11 -9.97 27.02
N SER A 115 -15.09 -9.11 26.97
CA SER A 115 -13.69 -9.38 27.37
C SER A 115 -13.46 -9.77 28.85
N PHE A 116 -14.51 -10.15 29.59
CA PHE A 116 -14.44 -10.62 30.98
C PHE A 116 -14.41 -12.14 31.12
N SER A 117 -14.63 -12.92 30.05
CA SER A 117 -14.52 -14.38 30.09
C SER A 117 -13.17 -14.88 29.60
N THR A 118 -12.42 -15.56 30.45
CA THR A 118 -11.12 -16.21 30.15
C THR A 118 -11.27 -17.53 29.37
N THR A 119 -12.31 -17.68 28.55
CA THR A 119 -12.61 -18.93 27.82
C THR A 119 -13.09 -18.57 26.43
N ASP A 120 -12.42 -19.10 25.39
CA ASP A 120 -12.76 -18.98 23.95
C ASP A 120 -14.04 -19.77 23.61
N ASP A 121 -15.14 -19.46 24.28
CA ASP A 121 -16.43 -20.08 24.03
C ASP A 121 -17.27 -19.14 23.15
N ASP A 122 -17.35 -19.45 21.85
CA ASP A 122 -18.16 -18.72 20.85
C ASP A 122 -19.62 -18.55 21.28
N SER A 123 -20.12 -19.41 22.18
CA SER A 123 -21.50 -19.37 22.68
C SER A 123 -21.83 -18.13 23.54
N LYS A 124 -20.83 -17.35 23.96
CA LYS A 124 -21.04 -16.15 24.80
C LYS A 124 -20.99 -14.83 24.03
N ARG A 125 -20.78 -14.87 22.71
CA ARG A 125 -20.78 -13.66 21.88
C ARG A 125 -22.20 -13.16 21.65
N ASN A 126 -22.38 -11.86 21.86
CA ASN A 126 -23.64 -11.19 21.51
C ASN A 126 -23.55 -10.71 20.07
N TYR A 127 -24.27 -11.39 19.17
CA TYR A 127 -24.32 -11.05 17.75
C TYR A 127 -25.33 -9.93 17.48
N ILE A 128 -24.96 -8.98 16.63
CA ILE A 128 -25.78 -7.86 16.17
C ILE A 128 -25.94 -7.99 14.66
N TYR A 129 -27.16 -7.79 14.19
CA TYR A 129 -27.49 -7.83 12.78
C TYR A 129 -28.06 -6.50 12.34
N TYR A 130 -27.56 -5.99 11.22
CA TYR A 130 -28.06 -4.80 10.58
C TYR A 130 -27.96 -4.94 9.06
N LYS A 131 -28.67 -4.10 8.33
CA LYS A 131 -28.64 -4.09 6.87
C LYS A 131 -27.85 -2.87 6.41
N ASP A 132 -26.93 -3.09 5.48
CA ASP A 132 -26.17 -2.01 4.86
C ASP A 132 -25.77 -2.39 3.42
N TRP A 133 -25.31 -1.39 2.68
CA TRP A 133 -24.73 -1.54 1.36
C TRP A 133 -23.30 -2.06 1.46
N SER A 134 -22.98 -3.13 0.75
CA SER A 134 -21.61 -3.61 0.65
C SER A 134 -21.24 -4.01 -0.78
N GLU A 135 -20.01 -3.70 -1.17
CA GLU A 135 -19.47 -4.08 -2.48
C GLU A 135 -19.26 -5.59 -2.61
N LYS A 136 -18.90 -6.25 -1.49
CA LYS A 136 -18.67 -7.70 -1.41
C LYS A 136 -19.93 -8.41 -0.92
N ILE A 137 -20.27 -9.53 -1.55
CA ILE A 137 -21.31 -10.42 -1.03
C ILE A 137 -20.82 -11.07 0.26
N ILE A 138 -21.65 -11.02 1.29
CA ILE A 138 -21.38 -11.69 2.56
C ILE A 138 -22.16 -13.01 2.56
N ASP A 139 -21.43 -14.12 2.69
CA ASP A 139 -22.02 -15.45 2.75
C ASP A 139 -22.78 -15.64 4.06
N SER A 140 -24.10 -15.44 4.02
CA SER A 140 -24.94 -15.57 5.21
C SER A 140 -25.01 -16.98 5.79
N ARG A 141 -24.47 -18.01 5.11
CA ARG A 141 -24.34 -19.36 5.68
C ARG A 141 -23.35 -19.43 6.84
N SER A 142 -22.43 -18.46 6.93
CA SER A 142 -21.51 -18.35 8.07
C SER A 142 -22.10 -17.57 9.24
N PHE A 143 -23.31 -17.00 9.10
CA PHE A 143 -23.95 -16.30 10.19
C PHE A 143 -24.38 -17.27 11.28
N HIS A 144 -24.33 -16.79 12.52
CA HIS A 144 -24.83 -17.51 13.69
C HIS A 144 -26.35 -17.74 13.61
N SER A 145 -27.10 -16.81 13.01
CA SER A 145 -28.54 -16.92 12.80
C SER A 145 -28.91 -17.20 11.34
N MET A 146 -29.69 -18.26 11.12
CA MET A 146 -30.20 -18.65 9.80
C MET A 146 -31.34 -17.76 9.26
N MET A 147 -31.87 -16.85 10.07
CA MET A 147 -32.99 -15.96 9.68
C MET A 147 -32.55 -14.80 8.78
N HIS A 148 -31.25 -14.47 8.77
CA HIS A 148 -30.70 -13.37 7.99
C HIS A 148 -30.05 -13.95 6.74
N GLN A 149 -30.75 -13.91 5.61
CA GLN A 149 -30.25 -14.49 4.36
C GLN A 149 -29.83 -13.40 3.39
N ASN A 150 -28.64 -13.56 2.81
CA ASN A 150 -28.12 -12.71 1.77
C ASN A 150 -28.20 -13.40 0.39
N PRO A 151 -28.25 -12.62 -0.70
CA PRO A 151 -28.15 -13.18 -2.05
C PRO A 151 -26.82 -13.91 -2.23
N SER A 152 -26.84 -15.03 -2.94
CA SER A 152 -25.64 -15.83 -3.19
C SER A 152 -24.75 -15.27 -4.30
N LYS A 153 -25.29 -14.38 -5.14
CA LYS A 153 -24.62 -13.82 -6.32
C LYS A 153 -25.05 -12.38 -6.56
N LYS A 154 -24.14 -11.62 -7.16
CA LYS A 154 -24.34 -10.24 -7.56
C LYS A 154 -24.89 -10.23 -9.00
N PRO A 155 -25.94 -9.48 -9.31
CA PRO A 155 -26.45 -9.41 -10.67
C PRO A 155 -25.54 -8.58 -11.59
N ILE A 156 -24.75 -7.65 -11.03
CA ILE A 156 -23.87 -6.75 -11.77
C ILE A 156 -22.51 -6.69 -11.06
N GLU A 157 -21.43 -6.89 -11.80
CA GLU A 157 -20.08 -6.85 -11.24
C GLU A 157 -19.47 -5.44 -11.24
N SER A 158 -18.65 -5.16 -10.21
CA SER A 158 -17.79 -3.98 -10.19
C SER A 158 -16.74 -4.10 -11.30
N LYS A 159 -16.40 -2.99 -11.95
CA LYS A 159 -15.43 -2.98 -13.06
C LYS A 159 -14.59 -1.72 -13.02
N THR A 160 -13.29 -1.84 -13.29
CA THR A 160 -12.41 -0.70 -13.51
C THR A 160 -11.87 -0.75 -14.93
N ASN A 161 -12.06 0.35 -15.65
CA ASN A 161 -11.51 0.55 -16.98
C ASN A 161 -10.35 1.56 -16.88
N ILE A 162 -9.34 1.34 -17.72
CA ILE A 162 -8.17 2.22 -17.87
C ILE A 162 -8.19 2.71 -19.32
N ALA A 163 -7.90 3.99 -19.54
CA ALA A 163 -7.84 4.58 -20.88
C ALA A 163 -6.76 3.89 -21.70
N GLU A 164 -7.05 3.59 -22.97
CA GLU A 164 -6.06 3.00 -23.87
C GLU A 164 -4.85 3.94 -24.03
N LYS A 165 -5.12 5.21 -24.32
CA LYS A 165 -4.11 6.25 -24.53
C LYS A 165 -4.37 7.47 -23.65
N ALA A 166 -3.36 7.81 -22.86
CA ALA A 166 -3.33 9.02 -22.04
C ALA A 166 -1.99 9.72 -22.27
N TYR A 167 -2.00 11.05 -22.20
CA TYR A 167 -0.85 11.89 -22.48
C TYR A 167 -0.66 12.89 -21.34
N ILE A 168 0.59 13.21 -21.03
CA ILE A 168 0.93 14.42 -20.27
C ILE A 168 1.58 15.37 -21.28
N GLY A 169 0.96 16.52 -21.50
CA GLY A 169 1.32 17.43 -22.58
C GLY A 169 1.22 16.78 -23.96
N ASN A 170 2.36 16.39 -24.53
CA ASN A 170 2.45 15.76 -25.85
C ASN A 170 3.07 14.35 -25.79
N PHE A 171 3.32 13.82 -24.60
CA PHE A 171 4.00 12.53 -24.40
C PHE A 171 3.02 11.49 -23.86
N GLU A 172 2.98 10.31 -24.48
CA GLU A 172 2.11 9.22 -24.05
C GLU A 172 2.64 8.61 -22.74
N ILE A 173 1.75 8.24 -21.82
CA ILE A 173 2.12 7.57 -20.58
C ILE A 173 1.80 6.07 -20.64
N GLY A 174 2.74 5.24 -20.20
CA GLY A 174 2.59 3.78 -20.20
C GLY A 174 1.64 3.25 -19.13
N GLU A 175 1.32 1.96 -19.19
CA GLU A 175 0.39 1.29 -18.26
C GLU A 175 0.78 1.45 -16.79
N GLU A 176 2.05 1.26 -16.43
CA GLU A 176 2.53 1.42 -15.04
C GLU A 176 2.33 2.86 -14.51
N ALA A 177 2.31 3.87 -15.39
CA ALA A 177 1.98 5.24 -15.01
C ALA A 177 0.48 5.39 -14.79
N LYS A 178 -0.34 4.85 -15.70
CA LYS A 178 -1.80 4.87 -15.59
C LYS A 178 -2.28 4.15 -14.32
N GLU A 179 -1.63 3.08 -13.89
CA GLU A 179 -1.94 2.38 -12.64
C GLU A 179 -1.74 3.23 -11.37
N LYS A 180 -0.81 4.20 -11.40
CA LYS A 180 -0.50 5.07 -10.24
C LYS A 180 -1.59 6.11 -9.94
N PHE A 181 -2.56 6.31 -10.83
CA PHE A 181 -3.74 7.14 -10.57
C PHE A 181 -4.68 6.43 -9.60
N ASN A 182 -4.52 6.71 -8.30
CA ASN A 182 -5.26 6.05 -7.22
C ASN A 182 -6.09 7.04 -6.36
N THR A 183 -6.13 8.31 -6.74
CA THR A 183 -7.04 9.31 -6.16
C THR A 183 -8.37 9.25 -6.89
N TRP A 184 -9.35 8.60 -6.26
CA TRP A 184 -10.68 8.42 -6.82
C TRP A 184 -11.62 9.55 -6.41
N ILE A 185 -12.38 10.06 -7.38
CA ILE A 185 -13.37 11.13 -7.20
C ILE A 185 -14.72 10.64 -7.74
N ASP A 186 -15.81 10.89 -7.01
CA ASP A 186 -17.17 10.53 -7.44
C ASP A 186 -17.58 11.28 -8.71
N VAL A 187 -18.18 10.54 -9.63
CA VAL A 187 -18.84 11.11 -10.81
C VAL A 187 -20.19 11.67 -10.37
N THR A 188 -20.34 12.99 -10.44
CA THR A 188 -21.64 13.64 -10.30
C THR A 188 -22.29 13.71 -11.68
N SER A 189 -23.07 12.70 -12.03
CA SER A 189 -23.86 12.73 -13.27
C SER A 189 -25.26 13.24 -12.97
N ASP A 190 -25.70 14.23 -13.74
CA ASP A 190 -27.07 14.73 -13.73
C ASP A 190 -27.92 14.10 -14.85
N THR A 191 -27.31 13.27 -15.71
CA THR A 191 -28.00 12.64 -16.83
C THR A 191 -28.63 11.32 -16.39
N LYS A 192 -29.97 11.28 -16.43
CA LYS A 192 -30.72 10.05 -16.16
C LYS A 192 -30.46 9.02 -17.28
N PRO A 193 -30.30 7.73 -16.95
CA PRO A 193 -30.22 6.67 -17.95
C PRO A 193 -31.54 6.51 -18.71
N ASP A 194 -31.48 5.94 -19.92
CA ASP A 194 -32.67 5.69 -20.74
C ASP A 194 -33.60 4.63 -20.12
N ASP A 195 -33.04 3.73 -19.30
CA ASP A 195 -33.80 2.71 -18.60
C ASP A 195 -34.64 3.31 -17.47
N ILE A 196 -35.96 3.19 -17.59
CA ILE A 196 -36.95 3.71 -16.65
C ILE A 196 -36.86 3.01 -15.29
N PHE A 197 -36.37 1.77 -15.26
CA PHE A 197 -36.20 1.00 -14.02
C PHE A 197 -34.99 1.46 -13.20
N ILE A 198 -34.06 2.22 -13.80
CA ILE A 198 -32.90 2.77 -13.10
C ILE A 198 -33.29 4.11 -12.47
N LYS A 199 -33.26 4.15 -11.14
CA LYS A 199 -33.51 5.37 -10.37
C LYS A 199 -32.19 6.05 -10.05
N MET A 200 -32.15 7.37 -10.12
CA MET A 200 -30.97 8.16 -9.79
C MET A 200 -31.26 9.03 -8.58
N HIS A 201 -30.39 8.95 -7.58
CA HIS A 201 -30.48 9.79 -6.38
C HIS A 201 -29.07 10.07 -5.83
N SER A 202 -28.76 11.34 -5.59
CA SER A 202 -27.49 11.78 -4.97
C SER A 202 -26.24 11.22 -5.67
N GLY A 203 -26.22 11.23 -7.02
CA GLY A 203 -25.08 10.76 -7.83
C GLY A 203 -24.91 9.24 -7.89
N ALA A 204 -25.83 8.46 -7.33
CA ALA A 204 -25.85 7.00 -7.41
C ALA A 204 -27.06 6.50 -8.20
N TYR A 205 -26.90 5.32 -8.80
CA TYR A 205 -27.92 4.62 -9.57
C TYR A 205 -28.44 3.42 -8.79
N TYR A 206 -29.76 3.26 -8.73
CA TYR A 206 -30.43 2.26 -7.91
C TYR A 206 -31.28 1.35 -8.79
N HIS A 207 -31.09 0.05 -8.59
CA HIS A 207 -31.98 -1.01 -9.04
C HIS A 207 -32.76 -1.46 -7.81
N SER A 208 -33.81 -0.70 -7.47
CA SER A 208 -34.69 -0.97 -6.34
C SER A 208 -36.12 -0.48 -6.60
N GLU A 209 -37.09 -1.09 -5.91
CA GLU A 209 -38.49 -0.63 -5.94
C GLU A 209 -38.70 0.68 -5.15
N ASP A 210 -38.00 0.84 -4.04
CA ASP A 210 -37.97 2.08 -3.25
C ASP A 210 -36.52 2.41 -2.89
N ILE A 211 -36.13 3.68 -3.07
CA ILE A 211 -34.78 4.16 -2.76
C ILE A 211 -34.64 4.41 -1.25
N PHE A 212 -35.72 4.81 -0.59
CA PHE A 212 -35.72 5.17 0.83
C PHE A 212 -35.96 3.97 1.75
N ASN A 213 -36.51 2.89 1.21
CA ASN A 213 -36.69 1.61 1.92
C ASN A 213 -36.08 0.44 1.12
N PRO A 214 -34.73 0.37 1.04
CA PRO A 214 -34.08 -0.69 0.29
C PRO A 214 -34.34 -2.08 0.90
N GLN A 215 -34.46 -3.07 0.03
CA GLN A 215 -34.67 -4.48 0.34
C GLN A 215 -33.39 -5.30 0.07
N ILE A 216 -33.32 -6.47 0.70
CA ILE A 216 -32.17 -7.35 0.55
C ILE A 216 -32.06 -7.78 -0.91
N GLY A 217 -30.90 -7.54 -1.52
CA GLY A 217 -30.65 -7.81 -2.92
C GLY A 217 -30.78 -6.60 -3.83
N ASP A 218 -31.28 -5.47 -3.35
CA ASP A 218 -31.25 -4.21 -4.09
C ASP A 218 -29.81 -3.81 -4.40
N VAL A 219 -29.62 -3.14 -5.53
CA VAL A 219 -28.29 -2.77 -6.03
C VAL A 219 -28.15 -1.26 -6.16
N ARG A 220 -27.04 -0.74 -5.62
CA ARG A 220 -26.63 0.66 -5.73
C ARG A 220 -25.32 0.70 -6.51
N ILE A 221 -25.22 1.61 -7.46
CA ILE A 221 -24.07 1.76 -8.33
C ILE A 221 -23.56 3.18 -8.25
N LYS A 222 -22.25 3.31 -8.05
CA LYS A 222 -21.53 4.57 -8.04
C LYS A 222 -20.40 4.50 -9.05
N PHE A 223 -20.13 5.61 -9.71
CA PHE A 223 -19.00 5.74 -10.61
C PHE A 223 -17.98 6.68 -9.99
N GLN A 224 -16.70 6.33 -10.15
CA GLN A 224 -15.59 7.16 -9.71
C GLN A 224 -14.52 7.19 -10.79
N PHE A 225 -13.85 8.33 -10.94
CA PHE A 225 -12.75 8.49 -11.89
C PHE A 225 -11.45 8.85 -11.17
N ALA A 226 -10.32 8.65 -11.85
CA ALA A 226 -9.01 9.12 -11.42
C ALA A 226 -8.21 9.68 -12.60
N GLY A 227 -7.55 10.82 -12.38
CA GLY A 227 -6.81 11.57 -13.39
C GLY A 227 -7.75 12.18 -14.43
N LEU A 228 -8.30 13.36 -14.14
CA LEU A 228 -9.21 14.06 -15.05
C LEU A 228 -8.41 14.80 -16.12
N GLU A 229 -8.93 14.82 -17.35
CA GLU A 229 -8.36 15.65 -18.41
C GLU A 229 -8.28 17.13 -18.00
N GLY A 230 -7.19 17.80 -18.39
CA GLY A 230 -6.87 19.18 -18.02
C GLY A 230 -6.20 19.35 -16.66
N GLU A 231 -6.14 18.31 -15.82
CA GLU A 231 -5.34 18.37 -14.59
C GLU A 231 -3.85 18.43 -14.93
N ILE A 232 -3.10 19.26 -14.20
CA ILE A 232 -1.65 19.34 -14.36
C ILE A 232 -1.00 18.24 -13.54
N TRP A 233 -0.12 17.47 -14.18
CA TRP A 233 0.64 16.39 -13.57
C TRP A 233 2.13 16.53 -13.87
N THR A 234 2.94 16.07 -12.93
CA THR A 234 4.40 15.92 -13.08
C THR A 234 4.73 14.44 -13.12
N ILE A 235 5.49 14.03 -14.14
CA ILE A 235 5.95 12.65 -14.32
C ILE A 235 7.47 12.61 -14.51
N CYS A 236 8.13 11.68 -13.84
CA CYS A 236 9.52 11.30 -14.12
C CYS A 236 9.61 9.84 -14.50
N GLY A 237 10.04 9.56 -15.73
CA GLY A 237 10.17 8.21 -16.26
C GLY A 237 11.17 8.15 -17.41
N GLN A 238 11.43 6.94 -17.90
CA GLN A 238 12.26 6.75 -19.09
C GLN A 238 11.42 7.00 -20.33
N PHE A 239 12.00 7.71 -21.29
CA PHE A 239 11.38 7.87 -22.60
C PHE A 239 11.80 6.73 -23.52
N GLU A 240 10.84 5.93 -23.98
CA GLU A 240 11.08 4.83 -24.93
C GLU A 240 10.01 4.83 -26.03
N LYS A 241 10.42 4.98 -27.29
CA LYS A 241 9.55 4.87 -28.48
C LYS A 241 8.28 5.73 -28.44
N GLY A 242 8.34 6.94 -27.88
CA GLY A 242 7.16 7.83 -27.78
C GLY A 242 6.38 7.74 -26.48
N ILE A 243 6.71 6.80 -25.60
CA ILE A 243 5.97 6.50 -24.38
C ILE A 243 6.87 6.69 -23.16
N ILE A 244 6.31 7.24 -22.08
CA ILE A 244 6.96 7.33 -20.78
C ILE A 244 6.72 6.03 -20.02
N VAL A 245 7.80 5.30 -19.78
CA VAL A 245 7.82 4.01 -19.09
C VAL A 245 8.68 4.09 -17.83
N PRO A 246 8.61 3.12 -16.91
CA PRO A 246 9.48 3.10 -15.75
C PRO A 246 10.95 3.04 -16.13
N TYR A 247 11.77 3.88 -15.51
CA TYR A 247 13.21 3.84 -15.65
C TYR A 247 13.79 2.62 -14.92
N VAL A 248 14.42 1.73 -15.67
CA VAL A 248 14.98 0.48 -15.14
C VAL A 248 16.49 0.57 -15.04
N ARG A 249 17.02 0.50 -13.81
CA ARG A 249 18.47 0.39 -13.57
C ARG A 249 18.73 -0.48 -12.35
N LYS A 250 19.77 -1.32 -12.41
CA LYS A 250 20.14 -2.26 -11.32
C LYS A 250 18.96 -3.13 -10.83
N ASN A 251 18.11 -3.60 -11.76
CA ASN A 251 16.89 -4.37 -11.48
C ASN A 251 15.86 -3.66 -10.58
N LYS A 252 15.89 -2.33 -10.55
CA LYS A 252 14.89 -1.49 -9.87
C LYS A 252 14.22 -0.59 -10.90
N LYS A 253 12.90 -0.58 -10.88
CA LYS A 253 12.05 0.32 -11.66
C LYS A 253 11.78 1.60 -10.86
N ILE A 254 11.89 2.75 -11.51
CA ILE A 254 11.55 4.06 -10.96
C ILE A 254 10.59 4.75 -11.92
N LEU A 255 9.43 5.14 -11.39
CA LEU A 255 8.45 5.94 -12.11
C LEU A 255 7.77 6.84 -11.08
N LEU A 256 8.04 8.13 -11.16
CA LEU A 256 7.50 9.12 -10.25
C LEU A 256 6.33 9.81 -10.94
N LEU A 257 5.19 9.91 -10.25
CA LEU A 257 3.99 10.57 -10.76
C LEU A 257 3.33 11.32 -9.60
N SER A 258 3.13 12.62 -9.78
CA SER A 258 2.52 13.48 -8.79
C SER A 258 1.58 14.49 -9.45
N LYS A 259 0.47 14.80 -8.78
CA LYS A 259 -0.45 15.86 -9.20
C LYS A 259 0.17 17.23 -8.90
N GLY A 260 0.01 18.18 -9.83
CA GLY A 260 0.53 19.54 -9.75
C GLY A 260 1.85 19.75 -10.50
N ARG A 261 2.37 20.99 -10.41
CA ARG A 261 3.67 21.40 -10.99
C ARG A 261 4.75 21.25 -9.93
N LEU A 262 5.56 20.20 -10.03
CA LEU A 262 6.69 19.96 -9.12
C LEU A 262 7.99 20.13 -9.87
N SER A 263 9.01 20.69 -9.21
CA SER A 263 10.37 20.67 -9.75
C SER A 263 10.98 19.27 -9.59
N ILE A 264 12.12 19.03 -10.24
CA ILE A 264 12.91 17.81 -10.06
C ILE A 264 13.24 17.61 -8.57
N ASP A 265 13.68 18.67 -7.88
CA ASP A 265 14.05 18.56 -6.48
C ASP A 265 12.83 18.21 -5.60
N ASP A 266 11.67 18.81 -5.89
CA ASP A 266 10.44 18.57 -5.13
C ASP A 266 9.91 17.13 -5.29
N ILE A 267 9.86 16.61 -6.52
CA ILE A 267 9.33 15.26 -6.77
C ILE A 267 10.25 14.18 -6.21
N PHE A 268 11.58 14.37 -6.30
CA PHE A 268 12.53 13.45 -5.68
C PHE A 268 12.51 13.56 -4.16
N HIS A 269 12.38 14.77 -3.60
CA HIS A 269 12.23 14.95 -2.15
C HIS A 269 10.95 14.27 -1.64
N GLN A 270 9.84 14.39 -2.37
CA GLN A 270 8.59 13.70 -2.06
C GLN A 270 8.77 12.17 -2.04
N GLU A 271 9.47 11.61 -3.03
CA GLU A 271 9.75 10.17 -3.11
C GLU A 271 10.67 9.69 -1.97
N HIS A 272 11.73 10.45 -1.69
CA HIS A 272 12.63 10.17 -0.57
C HIS A 272 11.90 10.20 0.76
N PHE A 273 11.00 11.18 0.96
CA PHE A 273 10.19 11.30 2.17
C PHE A 273 9.20 10.13 2.30
N SER A 274 8.52 9.75 1.20
CA SER A 274 7.60 8.61 1.19
C SER A 274 8.31 7.30 1.55
N THR A 275 9.42 7.02 0.85
CA THR A 275 10.24 5.83 1.10
C THR A 275 10.79 5.83 2.53
N SER A 276 11.27 6.98 3.01
CA SER A 276 11.82 7.09 4.37
C SER A 276 10.77 6.75 5.43
N LYS A 277 9.50 7.15 5.24
CA LYS A 277 8.39 6.81 6.14
C LYS A 277 8.14 5.30 6.19
N GLU A 278 8.07 4.63 5.03
CA GLU A 278 7.88 3.17 4.96
C GLU A 278 9.01 2.41 5.65
N VAL A 279 10.25 2.87 5.44
CA VAL A 279 11.44 2.28 6.07
C VAL A 279 11.42 2.48 7.57
N TRP A 280 11.08 3.67 8.06
CA TRP A 280 10.96 3.93 9.50
C TRP A 280 9.87 3.09 10.15
N PHE A 281 8.72 2.92 9.51
CA PHE A 281 7.67 2.04 10.01
C PHE A 281 8.13 0.59 10.11
N THR A 282 8.80 0.09 9.07
CA THR A 282 9.36 -1.28 9.06
C THR A 282 10.49 -1.44 10.09
N ARG A 283 11.31 -0.41 10.31
CA ARG A 283 12.33 -0.38 11.36
C ARG A 283 11.71 -0.45 12.75
N LEU A 284 10.64 0.30 12.99
CA LEU A 284 9.90 0.27 14.25
C LEU A 284 9.32 -1.12 14.51
N PHE A 285 8.70 -1.73 13.49
CA PHE A 285 8.19 -3.09 13.58
C PHE A 285 9.30 -4.12 13.86
N GLY A 286 10.41 -4.05 13.12
CA GLY A 286 11.58 -4.91 13.34
C GLY A 286 12.21 -4.72 14.73
N PHE A 287 12.24 -3.47 15.23
CA PHE A 287 12.67 -3.17 16.59
C PHE A 287 11.81 -3.88 17.64
N PHE A 288 10.48 -3.86 17.49
CA PHE A 288 9.60 -4.59 18.40
C PHE A 288 9.82 -6.10 18.34
N LEU A 289 10.08 -6.69 17.17
CA LEU A 289 10.43 -8.10 17.05
C LEU A 289 11.71 -8.46 17.82
N ILE A 290 12.76 -7.64 17.68
CA ILE A 290 14.01 -7.82 18.44
C ILE A 290 13.77 -7.63 19.95
N MET A 291 12.94 -6.66 20.32
CA MET A 291 12.56 -6.43 21.71
C MET A 291 11.85 -7.64 22.32
N PHE A 292 10.84 -8.19 21.64
CA PHE A 292 10.15 -9.41 22.08
C PHE A 292 11.09 -10.61 22.16
N SER A 293 12.01 -10.73 21.20
CA SER A 293 13.06 -11.76 21.24
C SER A 293 13.91 -11.68 22.52
N ILE A 294 14.39 -10.49 22.88
CA ILE A 294 15.21 -10.29 24.09
C ILE A 294 14.42 -10.61 25.36
N ILE A 295 13.13 -10.21 25.41
CA ILE A 295 12.24 -10.52 26.52
C ILE A 295 12.08 -12.05 26.67
N SER A 296 11.79 -12.74 25.58
CA SER A 296 11.54 -14.19 25.60
C SER A 296 12.80 -15.01 25.88
N THR A 297 13.99 -14.49 25.55
CA THR A 297 15.30 -15.16 25.75
C THR A 297 16.08 -14.66 26.97
N GLU A 298 15.49 -13.80 27.81
CA GLU A 298 16.14 -13.17 28.98
C GLU A 298 16.90 -14.16 29.86
N ASN A 299 16.29 -15.31 30.17
CA ASN A 299 16.89 -16.30 31.06
C ASN A 299 18.16 -16.91 30.48
N ILE A 300 18.16 -17.19 29.17
CA ILE A 300 19.35 -17.68 28.45
C ILE A 300 20.41 -16.58 28.39
N ASN A 301 20.01 -15.35 28.04
CA ASN A 301 20.91 -14.21 27.94
C ASN A 301 21.62 -13.93 29.28
N ARG A 302 20.90 -14.05 30.40
CA ARG A 302 21.49 -13.89 31.75
C ARG A 302 22.60 -14.89 32.00
N VAL A 303 22.37 -16.17 31.71
CA VAL A 303 23.37 -17.23 31.90
C VAL A 303 24.55 -17.03 30.92
N ALA A 304 24.26 -16.72 29.66
CA ALA A 304 25.26 -16.53 28.62
C ALA A 304 26.19 -15.34 28.91
N PHE A 305 25.64 -14.17 29.24
CA PHE A 305 26.42 -12.95 29.42
C PHE A 305 27.10 -12.84 30.78
N SER A 306 26.64 -13.59 31.80
CA SER A 306 27.21 -13.57 33.16
C SER A 306 28.71 -13.85 33.24
N ARG A 307 29.29 -14.53 32.24
CA ARG A 307 30.69 -14.95 32.20
C ARG A 307 31.49 -14.28 31.07
N THR A 308 30.94 -13.23 30.47
CA THR A 308 31.54 -12.54 29.33
C THR A 308 31.72 -11.05 29.63
N PRO A 309 32.59 -10.32 28.90
CA PRO A 309 32.69 -8.86 29.03
C PRO A 309 31.37 -8.13 28.68
N PHE A 310 30.41 -8.83 28.09
CA PHE A 310 29.08 -8.31 27.76
C PHE A 310 28.07 -8.39 28.91
N SER A 311 28.53 -8.49 30.16
CA SER A 311 27.68 -8.51 31.34
C SER A 311 26.76 -7.29 31.45
N PHE A 312 27.10 -6.16 30.81
CA PHE A 312 26.24 -4.97 30.71
C PHE A 312 24.95 -5.20 29.90
N LEU A 313 24.86 -6.26 29.09
CA LEU A 313 23.65 -6.68 28.37
C LEU A 313 22.69 -7.50 29.25
N ILE A 314 23.05 -7.78 30.50
CA ILE A 314 22.14 -8.46 31.44
C ILE A 314 21.03 -7.48 31.85
N LEU A 315 19.79 -7.96 31.87
CA LEU A 315 18.64 -7.17 32.26
C LEU A 315 18.68 -6.88 33.76
N ASP A 316 18.88 -5.60 34.12
CA ASP A 316 18.72 -5.11 35.48
C ASP A 316 17.24 -5.17 35.89
N ASN A 317 16.90 -5.99 36.88
CA ASN A 317 15.52 -6.15 37.37
C ASN A 317 14.90 -4.84 37.86
N ASN A 318 15.68 -3.93 38.43
CA ASN A 318 15.18 -2.63 38.92
C ASN A 318 14.86 -1.65 37.79
N LYS A 319 15.45 -1.86 36.61
CA LYS A 319 15.29 -1.00 35.42
C LYS A 319 15.07 -1.83 34.16
N LYS A 320 14.28 -2.90 34.28
CA LYS A 320 14.15 -3.97 33.27
C LYS A 320 13.79 -3.42 31.90
N LEU A 321 12.77 -2.57 31.83
CA LEU A 321 12.33 -1.92 30.59
C LEU A 321 13.44 -1.07 29.95
N ARG A 322 14.17 -0.29 30.76
CA ARG A 322 15.26 0.56 30.27
C ARG A 322 16.43 -0.26 29.72
N SER A 323 16.72 -1.41 30.33
CA SER A 323 17.75 -2.34 29.86
C SER A 323 17.33 -3.01 28.54
N ILE A 324 16.07 -3.47 28.43
CA ILE A 324 15.52 -4.04 27.19
C ILE A 324 15.62 -3.04 26.03
N LEU A 325 15.16 -1.81 26.25
CA LEU A 325 15.18 -0.76 25.21
C LEU A 325 16.60 -0.46 24.71
N LYS A 326 17.57 -0.37 25.63
CA LYS A 326 18.98 -0.15 25.26
C LYS A 326 19.54 -1.28 24.41
N ILE A 327 19.26 -2.53 24.79
CA ILE A 327 19.79 -3.70 24.08
C ILE A 327 19.13 -3.81 22.70
N ALA A 328 17.81 -3.68 22.61
CA ALA A 328 17.10 -3.68 21.33
C ALA A 328 17.58 -2.55 20.41
N ALA A 329 17.82 -1.35 20.97
CA ALA A 329 18.37 -0.22 20.21
C ALA A 329 19.78 -0.53 19.70
N LEU A 330 20.65 -1.11 20.54
CA LEU A 330 21.99 -1.50 20.13
C LEU A 330 21.96 -2.52 18.98
N PHE A 331 21.15 -3.58 19.09
CA PHE A 331 21.02 -4.59 18.03
C PHE A 331 20.45 -4.02 16.74
N THR A 332 19.41 -3.18 16.81
CA THR A 332 18.83 -2.59 15.60
C THR A 332 19.79 -1.64 14.91
N ILE A 333 20.50 -0.79 15.67
CA ILE A 333 21.53 0.10 15.15
C ILE A 333 22.66 -0.70 14.50
N THR A 334 23.16 -1.76 15.16
CA THR A 334 24.24 -2.57 14.59
C THR A 334 23.81 -3.30 13.33
N ILE A 335 22.59 -3.83 13.26
CA ILE A 335 22.06 -4.45 12.03
C ILE A 335 22.02 -3.44 10.89
N CYS A 336 21.55 -2.22 11.14
CA CYS A 336 21.47 -1.17 10.13
C CYS A 336 22.87 -0.73 9.65
N ILE A 337 23.79 -0.45 10.58
CA ILE A 337 25.17 -0.04 10.27
C ILE A 337 25.92 -1.17 9.54
N PHE A 338 25.80 -2.40 10.02
CA PHE A 338 26.47 -3.55 9.42
C PHE A 338 26.03 -3.75 7.98
N ARG A 339 24.73 -3.68 7.71
CA ARG A 339 24.22 -3.77 6.34
C ARG A 339 24.71 -2.62 5.46
N GLN A 340 24.71 -1.39 5.99
CA GLN A 340 25.22 -0.22 5.28
C GLN A 340 26.71 -0.39 4.93
N SER A 341 27.53 -0.87 5.87
CA SER A 341 28.96 -1.12 5.66
C SER A 341 29.25 -2.24 4.64
N LEU A 342 28.47 -3.34 4.65
CA LEU A 342 28.63 -4.43 3.69
C LEU A 342 28.34 -4.00 2.25
N HIS A 343 27.39 -3.09 2.06
CA HIS A 343 27.12 -2.51 0.75
C HIS A 343 28.22 -1.54 0.29
N TYR A 344 28.76 -0.70 1.19
CA TYR A 344 29.91 0.17 0.87
C TYR A 344 31.14 -0.63 0.42
N LEU A 345 31.33 -1.83 0.97
CA LEU A 345 32.43 -2.73 0.61
C LEU A 345 32.15 -3.58 -0.65
N HIS A 346 31.02 -3.39 -1.34
CA HIS A 346 30.59 -4.20 -2.50
C HIS A 346 30.51 -5.72 -2.24
N ILE A 347 30.43 -6.16 -0.97
CA ILE A 347 30.40 -7.59 -0.60
C ILE A 347 29.00 -8.18 -0.86
N LEU A 348 27.95 -7.35 -0.80
CA LEU A 348 26.58 -7.74 -1.11
C LEU A 348 26.06 -6.90 -2.28
N ASN A 349 25.81 -7.54 -3.42
CA ASN A 349 25.16 -6.92 -4.59
C ASN A 349 23.63 -6.89 -4.47
#